data_AF-A0A5C4M080-F1
#
_entry.id   AF-A0A5C4M080-F1
#
_cell.length_a   1.000
_cell.length_b   1.000
_cell.length_c   1.000
_cell.angle_alpha   90.00
_cell.angle_beta   90.00
_cell.angle_gamma   90.00
#
_symmetry.space_group_name_H-M   'P 1'
#
loop_
_entity.id
_entity.type
_entity.pdbx_description
1 polymer ?
#
loop_
_entity_poly.entity_id
_entity_poly.type
_entity_poly.pdbx_seq_one_letter_code
_entity_poly.pdbx_strand_id
1 'polypeptide(L)' 'MSNEALSNLLTENRTFPPSEDFAANANEKADAYQRAELDREGFWAEQAERLSWDTKWS' A
#
# COMPACT_ATOMS: atom_id res chain seq x y z
N MET A 1 9.13 33.82 21.06
CA MET A 1 7.86 34.00 20.32
C MET A 1 8.03 33.94 18.80
N SER A 2 8.96 34.68 18.16
CA SER A 2 9.19 34.59 16.69
C SER A 2 9.75 33.24 16.23
N ASN A 3 10.58 32.60 17.06
CA ASN A 3 11.23 31.33 16.73
C ASN A 3 10.24 30.14 16.69
N GLU A 4 9.23 30.13 17.58
CA GLU A 4 8.16 29.11 17.59
C GLU A 4 7.27 29.19 16.34
N ALA A 5 7.00 30.39 15.85
CA ALA A 5 6.22 30.60 14.64
C ALA A 5 6.96 30.12 13.38
N LEU A 6 8.29 30.28 13.32
CA LEU A 6 9.14 29.79 12.22
C LEU A 6 9.25 28.26 12.21
N SER A 7 9.27 27.59 13.37
CA SER A 7 9.28 26.12 13.44
C SER A 7 8.02 25.47 12.84
N ASN A 8 6.88 26.15 12.87
CA ASN A 8 5.62 25.65 12.28
C ASN A 8 5.54 25.82 10.76
N LEU A 9 6.51 26.52 10.15
CA LEU A 9 6.65 26.68 8.70
C LEU A 9 7.67 25.72 8.09
N LEU A 10 8.32 24.89 8.91
CA LEU A 10 9.26 23.88 8.44
C LEU A 10 8.51 22.70 7.83
N THR A 11 8.74 22.45 6.54
CA THR A 11 8.28 21.21 5.89
C THR A 11 9.20 20.07 6.29
N GLU A 12 8.67 19.15 7.08
CA GLU A 12 9.35 17.93 7.47
C GLU A 12 9.31 16.91 6.32
N ASN A 13 10.49 16.45 5.87
CA ASN A 13 10.65 15.48 4.78
C ASN A 13 11.29 14.15 5.25
N ARG A 14 11.51 13.95 6.56
CA ARG A 14 12.05 12.69 7.09
C ARG A 14 11.12 11.54 6.74
N THR A 15 11.70 10.50 6.16
CA THR A 15 11.06 9.22 5.93
C THR A 15 11.67 8.17 6.83
N PHE A 16 10.85 7.23 7.30
CA PHE A 16 11.27 6.12 8.14
C PHE A 16 10.90 4.83 7.41
N PRO A 17 11.82 4.24 6.63
CA PRO A 17 11.52 3.00 5.94
C PRO A 17 11.30 1.86 6.95
N PRO A 18 10.50 0.84 6.60
CA PRO A 18 10.45 -0.38 7.40
C PRO A 18 11.82 -1.04 7.46
N SER A 19 12.04 -1.91 8.45
CA SER A 19 13.23 -2.76 8.47
C SER A 19 13.25 -3.72 7.27
N GLU A 20 14.43 -4.20 6.90
CA GLU A 20 14.59 -5.16 5.80
C GLU A 20 13.79 -6.44 6.04
N ASP A 21 13.84 -6.99 7.27
CA ASP A 21 13.08 -8.18 7.65
C ASP A 21 11.56 -7.99 7.48
N PHE A 22 11.04 -6.82 7.85
CA PHE A 22 9.62 -6.51 7.67
C PHE A 22 9.27 -6.40 6.18
N ALA A 23 10.10 -5.69 5.40
CA ALA A 23 9.88 -5.55 3.97
C ALA A 23 9.94 -6.90 3.24
N ALA A 24 10.84 -7.80 3.64
CA ALA A 24 10.97 -9.14 3.10
C ALA A 24 9.70 -9.98 3.32
N ASN A 25 9.06 -9.85 4.48
CA ASN A 25 7.86 -10.59 4.86
C ASN A 25 6.52 -9.89 4.51
N ALA A 26 6.55 -8.83 3.70
CA ALA A 26 5.34 -8.16 3.26
C ALA A 26 4.39 -9.13 2.51
N ASN A 27 3.10 -9.10 2.86
CA ASN A 27 2.06 -9.96 2.28
C ASN A 27 1.91 -9.81 0.76
N GLU A 28 2.17 -8.60 0.26
CA GLU A 28 2.16 -8.25 -1.16
C GLU A 28 3.34 -7.31 -1.45
N LYS A 29 3.73 -7.22 -2.72
CA LYS A 29 4.88 -6.45 -3.19
C LYS A 29 4.45 -5.41 -4.22
N ALA A 30 5.37 -4.52 -4.58
CA ALA A 30 5.06 -3.36 -5.42
C ALA A 30 4.58 -3.72 -6.85
N ASP A 31 4.92 -4.91 -7.35
CA ASP A 31 4.43 -5.41 -8.64
C ASP A 31 2.91 -5.60 -8.66
N ALA A 32 2.26 -5.77 -7.50
CA ALA A 32 0.80 -5.86 -7.40
C ALA A 32 0.10 -4.62 -7.99
N TYR A 33 0.69 -3.43 -7.87
CA TYR A 33 0.15 -2.21 -8.49
C TYR A 33 0.15 -2.30 -10.01
N GLN A 34 1.24 -2.78 -10.61
CA GLN A 34 1.34 -2.95 -12.06
C GLN A 34 0.36 -4.01 -12.56
N ARG A 35 0.22 -5.14 -11.85
CA ARG A 35 -0.77 -6.18 -12.18
C ARG A 35 -2.20 -5.63 -12.14
N ALA A 36 -2.54 -4.88 -11.09
CA ALA A 36 -3.86 -4.27 -10.93
C ALA A 36 -4.15 -3.16 -11.96
N GLU A 37 -3.13 -2.44 -12.42
CA GLU A 37 -3.28 -1.43 -13.48
C GLU A 37 -3.50 -2.06 -14.86
N LEU A 38 -2.80 -3.16 -15.16
CA LEU A 38 -2.91 -3.88 -16.43
C LEU A 38 -4.27 -4.59 -16.60
N ASP A 39 -4.78 -5.22 -15.54
CA ASP A 39 -6.09 -5.85 -15.53
C ASP A 39 -6.73 -5.75 -14.15
N ARG A 40 -7.47 -4.67 -13.94
CA ARG A 40 -8.09 -4.37 -12.66
C ARG A 40 -9.15 -5.39 -12.26
N GLU A 41 -9.96 -5.84 -13.20
CA GLU A 41 -11.05 -6.79 -12.92
C GLU A 41 -10.50 -8.19 -12.69
N GLY A 42 -9.55 -8.64 -13.52
CA GLY A 42 -8.85 -9.90 -13.33
C GLY A 42 -8.08 -9.94 -12.01
N PHE A 43 -7.39 -8.86 -11.63
CA PHE A 43 -6.69 -8.75 -10.36
C PHE A 43 -7.64 -8.97 -9.17
N TRP A 44 -8.79 -8.29 -9.16
CA TRP A 44 -9.76 -8.43 -8.07
C TRP A 44 -10.49 -9.77 -8.09
N ALA A 45 -10.74 -10.34 -9.27
CA ALA A 45 -11.27 -11.70 -9.38
C ALA A 45 -10.30 -12.72 -8.74
N GLU A 46 -9.00 -12.65 -9.03
CA GLU A 46 -7.96 -13.49 -8.41
C GLU A 46 -7.95 -13.33 -6.88
N GLN A 47 -8.04 -12.10 -6.37
CA GLN A 47 -8.05 -11.89 -4.92
C GLN A 47 -9.34 -12.41 -4.27
N ALA A 48 -10.48 -12.30 -4.95
CA ALA A 48 -11.78 -12.77 -4.45
C ALA A 48 -11.87 -14.31 -4.34
N GLU A 49 -11.06 -15.05 -5.11
CA GLU A 49 -10.93 -16.51 -4.98
C GLU A 49 -10.38 -16.97 -3.62
N ARG A 50 -9.74 -16.07 -2.85
CA ARG A 50 -9.25 -16.37 -1.48
C ARG A 50 -10.38 -16.48 -0.45
N LEU A 51 -11.59 -16.07 -0.81
CA LEU A 51 -12.75 -16.07 0.08
C LEU A 51 -13.65 -17.29 -0.21
N SER A 52 -14.33 -17.78 0.83
CA SER A 52 -15.35 -18.80 0.66
C SER A 52 -16.69 -18.15 0.32
N TRP A 53 -17.18 -18.42 -0.89
CA TRP A 53 -18.45 -17.90 -1.38
C TRP A 53 -19.52 -18.99 -1.38
N ASP A 54 -20.73 -18.64 -0.95
CA ASP A 54 -21.91 -19.49 -1.13
C ASP A 54 -22.35 -19.54 -2.60
N THR A 55 -22.24 -18.41 -3.30
CA THR A 55 -22.37 -18.31 -4.77
C THR A 55 -21.37 -17.28 -5.28
N LYS A 56 -20.63 -17.63 -6.34
CA LYS A 56 -19.66 -16.72 -6.98
C LYS A 56 -20.35 -15.63 -7.80
N TRP A 57 -19.63 -14.54 -8.05
CA TRP A 57 -20.09 -13.42 -8.87
C TRP A 57 -20.31 -13.82 -10.34
N SER A 58 -21.13 -13.03 -11.04
CA SER A 58 -21.51 -13.21 -12.46
C SER A 58 -20.98 -12.09 -13.34
#